data_AF-A0A1G1KNN1-F1
#
_entry.id   AF-A0A1G1KNN1-F1
#
_cell.length_a   1.000
_cell.length_b   1.000
_cell.length_c   1.000
_cell.angle_alpha   90.00
_cell.angle_beta   90.00
_cell.angle_gamma   90.00
#
_symmetry.space_group_name_H-M   'P 1'
#
loop_
_entity.id
_entity.type
_entity.pdbx_description
1 polymer ?
#
loop_
_entity_poly.entity_id
_entity_poly.type
_entity_poly.pdbx_seq_one_letter_code
_entity_poly.pdbx_strand_id
1 'polypeptide(L)'
;MKKIITALLLITFCAAFTHAQDRPVTGNEWLKVDKNARVQLVASFIQDMKKQGVVISKDAVFYCKKLDLVYAKKPNLLTEPVWKVLKTDIIMEYDWRVEGKDSDAIAKEWLSEKLYDKNKERRAQQGKR
;
A
#
# COMPACT_ATOMS: atom_id res chain seq x y z
N MET A 1 -5.31 15.96 -65.96
CA MET A 1 -6.66 15.59 -65.49
C MET A 1 -6.76 14.08 -65.32
N LYS A 2 -6.85 13.59 -64.08
CA LYS A 2 -7.63 12.40 -63.65
C LYS A 2 -7.49 12.25 -62.13
N LYS A 3 -8.65 12.22 -61.45
CA LYS A 3 -8.84 12.13 -60.00
C LYS A 3 -8.90 10.66 -59.58
N ILE A 4 -8.24 10.29 -58.46
CA ILE A 4 -8.51 9.10 -57.63
C ILE A 4 -8.08 9.53 -56.20
N ILE A 5 -8.95 9.92 -55.25
CA ILE A 5 -9.98 9.19 -54.48
C ILE A 5 -9.37 8.16 -53.50
N THR A 6 -9.37 8.52 -52.20
CA THR A 6 -9.52 7.64 -51.00
C THR A 6 -8.28 6.80 -50.62
N ALA A 7 -7.80 6.72 -49.38
CA ALA A 7 -8.51 6.57 -48.13
C ALA A 7 -7.80 7.23 -46.93
N LEU A 8 -8.63 7.90 -46.15
CA LEU A 8 -8.44 8.27 -44.75
C LEU A 8 -8.24 6.97 -43.94
N LEU A 9 -7.06 6.74 -43.36
CA LEU A 9 -6.91 5.76 -42.28
C LEU A 9 -6.68 6.55 -40.99
N LEU A 10 -7.81 7.06 -40.51
CA LEU A 10 -7.99 7.54 -39.16
C LEU A 10 -7.69 6.35 -38.24
N ILE A 11 -6.51 6.32 -37.62
CA ILE A 11 -6.28 5.47 -36.46
C ILE A 11 -6.97 6.19 -35.29
N THR A 12 -8.30 6.03 -35.23
CA THR A 12 -9.07 6.25 -34.02
C THR A 12 -8.69 5.15 -33.05
N PHE A 13 -7.69 5.40 -32.21
CA PHE A 13 -7.52 4.66 -30.97
C PHE A 13 -8.70 5.01 -30.04
N CYS A 14 -9.82 4.34 -30.28
CA CYS A 14 -10.85 4.14 -29.28
C CYS A 14 -10.27 3.24 -28.18
N ALA A 15 -9.88 3.81 -27.04
CA ALA A 15 -10.01 3.19 -25.72
C ALA A 15 -9.48 4.14 -24.63
N ALA A 16 -10.09 5.33 -24.47
CA ALA A 16 -10.10 5.95 -23.15
C ALA A 16 -11.30 5.35 -22.39
N PHE A 17 -11.15 4.08 -22.00
CA PHE A 17 -12.07 3.43 -21.08
C PHE A 17 -12.09 4.26 -19.81
N THR A 18 -13.30 4.60 -19.39
CA THR A 18 -13.62 5.49 -18.29
C THR A 18 -13.14 4.87 -16.99
N HIS A 19 -11.96 5.24 -16.48
CA HIS A 19 -11.66 5.07 -15.06
C HIS A 19 -12.42 6.15 -14.30
N ALA A 20 -13.71 5.91 -14.06
CA ALA A 20 -14.36 6.51 -12.90
C ALA A 20 -13.44 6.24 -11.71
N GLN A 21 -12.96 7.31 -11.09
CA GLN A 21 -11.88 7.29 -10.12
C GLN A 21 -12.19 6.30 -8.98
N ASP A 22 -11.47 5.18 -8.91
CA ASP A 22 -11.43 4.31 -7.73
C ASP A 22 -10.76 5.10 -6.61
N ARG A 23 -11.57 5.87 -5.86
CA ARG A 23 -11.09 6.57 -4.68
C ARG A 23 -10.48 5.53 -3.74
N PRO A 24 -9.23 5.69 -3.31
CA PRO A 24 -8.62 4.73 -2.41
C PRO A 24 -9.37 4.71 -1.08
N VAL A 25 -9.65 3.52 -0.56
CA VAL A 25 -10.22 3.35 0.78
C VAL A 25 -9.37 4.09 1.79
N THR A 26 -9.99 4.98 2.55
CA THR A 26 -9.38 5.79 3.62
C THR A 26 -9.59 5.14 4.98
N GLY A 27 -8.88 5.61 6.02
CA GLY A 27 -9.10 5.14 7.39
C GLY A 27 -10.55 5.30 7.90
N ASN A 28 -11.24 6.37 7.48
CA ASN A 28 -12.65 6.58 7.80
C ASN A 28 -13.58 5.52 7.20
N GLU A 29 -13.25 5.03 6.00
CA GLU A 29 -13.98 3.97 5.32
C GLU A 29 -13.59 2.61 5.89
N TRP A 30 -12.29 2.40 6.17
CA TRP A 30 -11.75 1.20 6.81
C TRP A 30 -12.54 0.82 8.06
N LEU A 31 -12.79 1.79 8.95
CA LEU A 31 -13.51 1.56 10.20
C LEU A 31 -14.98 1.13 10.02
N LYS A 32 -15.55 1.29 8.82
CA LYS A 32 -16.92 0.87 8.46
C LYS A 32 -16.96 -0.47 7.73
N VAL A 33 -15.86 -0.90 7.12
CA VAL A 33 -15.75 -2.21 6.45
C VAL A 33 -15.87 -3.31 7.50
N ASP A 34 -16.55 -4.41 7.18
CA ASP A 34 -16.63 -5.55 8.10
C ASP A 34 -15.25 -6.21 8.32
N LYS A 35 -15.09 -6.89 9.44
CA LYS A 35 -13.79 -7.47 9.83
C LYS A 35 -13.25 -8.49 8.81
N ASN A 36 -14.13 -9.27 8.19
CA ASN A 36 -13.70 -10.32 7.25
C ASN A 36 -13.25 -9.70 5.93
N ALA A 37 -13.96 -8.70 5.41
CA ALA A 37 -13.57 -7.97 4.21
C ALA A 37 -12.26 -7.19 4.42
N ARG A 38 -12.02 -6.61 5.61
CA ARG A 38 -10.71 -5.99 5.94
C ARG A 38 -9.56 -6.98 5.81
N VAL A 39 -9.73 -8.18 6.35
CA VAL A 39 -8.71 -9.25 6.26
C VAL A 39 -8.49 -9.65 4.81
N GLN A 40 -9.55 -9.79 4.01
CA GLN A 40 -9.44 -10.10 2.58
C GLN A 40 -8.73 -8.99 1.81
N LEU A 41 -9.03 -7.71 2.07
CA LEU A 41 -8.35 -6.58 1.43
C LEU A 41 -6.84 -6.59 1.71
N VAL A 42 -6.46 -6.81 2.97
CA VAL A 42 -5.03 -6.89 3.35
C VAL A 42 -4.37 -8.14 2.78
N ALA A 43 -5.08 -9.28 2.74
CA ALA A 43 -4.56 -10.51 2.11
C ALA A 43 -4.30 -10.32 0.61
N SER A 44 -5.23 -9.69 -0.11
CA SER A 44 -5.08 -9.33 -1.52
C SER A 44 -3.89 -8.40 -1.72
N PHE A 45 -3.75 -7.36 -0.89
CA PHE A 45 -2.58 -6.47 -0.93
C PHE A 45 -1.26 -7.26 -0.78
N ILE A 46 -1.17 -8.15 0.22
CA ILE A 46 0.03 -8.98 0.44
C ILE A 46 0.30 -9.86 -0.78
N GLN A 47 -0.73 -10.49 -1.36
CA GLN A 47 -0.58 -11.31 -2.56
C GLN A 47 -0.09 -10.50 -3.75
N ASP A 48 -0.60 -9.28 -3.96
CA ASP A 48 -0.17 -8.43 -5.06
C ASP A 48 1.26 -7.92 -4.88
N MET A 49 1.67 -7.62 -3.63
CA MET A 49 3.05 -7.29 -3.31
C MET A 49 3.98 -8.48 -3.55
N LYS A 50 3.55 -9.71 -3.23
CA LYS A 50 4.28 -10.93 -3.55
C LYS A 50 4.51 -11.11 -5.05
N LYS A 51 3.49 -10.84 -5.88
CA LYS A 51 3.63 -10.85 -7.35
C LYS A 51 4.65 -9.82 -7.85
N GLN A 52 4.87 -8.74 -7.10
CA GLN A 52 5.83 -7.68 -7.38
C GLN A 52 7.22 -7.94 -6.76
N GLY A 53 7.47 -9.14 -6.21
CA GLY A 53 8.76 -9.50 -5.62
C GLY A 53 8.97 -9.02 -4.18
N VAL A 54 7.92 -8.54 -3.51
CA VAL A 54 7.97 -8.15 -2.09
C VAL A 54 7.45 -9.29 -1.23
N VAL A 55 8.28 -9.77 -0.29
CA VAL A 55 7.90 -10.79 0.68
C VAL A 55 7.47 -10.13 1.98
N ILE A 56 6.23 -10.40 2.40
CA ILE A 56 5.66 -10.01 3.70
C ILE A 56 5.34 -11.30 4.46
N SER A 57 5.94 -11.49 5.64
CA SER A 57 5.78 -12.74 6.42
C SER A 57 4.57 -12.74 7.32
N LYS A 58 4.24 -11.61 7.96
CA LYS A 58 3.11 -11.56 8.88
C LYS A 58 1.80 -11.62 8.11
N ASP A 59 0.82 -12.30 8.69
CA ASP A 59 -0.47 -12.51 8.06
C ASP A 59 -1.33 -11.24 8.01
N ALA A 60 -2.41 -11.31 7.24
CA ALA A 60 -3.35 -10.20 7.07
C ALA A 60 -4.06 -9.82 8.39
N VAL A 61 -4.29 -10.77 9.29
CA VAL A 61 -4.95 -10.52 10.58
C VAL A 61 -4.07 -9.67 11.48
N PHE A 62 -2.77 -9.93 11.52
CA PHE A 62 -1.78 -9.12 12.22
C PHE A 62 -1.85 -7.66 11.77
N TYR A 63 -1.83 -7.43 10.45
CA TYR A 63 -1.84 -6.07 9.91
C TYR A 63 -3.19 -5.37 10.03
N CYS A 64 -4.31 -6.09 10.00
CA CYS A 64 -5.61 -5.51 10.32
C CYS A 64 -5.64 -4.97 11.76
N LYS A 65 -5.16 -5.76 12.73
CA LYS A 65 -5.08 -5.33 14.14
C LYS A 65 -4.18 -4.11 14.30
N LYS A 66 -3.06 -4.05 13.57
CA LYS A 66 -2.15 -2.89 13.57
C LYS A 66 -2.83 -1.64 13.02
N LEU A 67 -3.49 -1.74 11.86
CA LEU A 67 -4.25 -0.64 11.28
C LEU A 67 -5.33 -0.11 12.22
N ASP A 68 -6.12 -1.00 12.83
CA ASP A 68 -7.15 -0.62 13.81
C ASP A 68 -6.55 0.16 14.99
N LEU A 69 -5.41 -0.29 15.52
CA LEU A 69 -4.68 0.41 16.60
C LEU A 69 -4.10 1.75 16.15
N VAL A 70 -3.59 1.83 14.92
CA VAL A 70 -3.05 3.07 14.35
C VAL A 70 -4.14 4.12 14.23
N TYR A 71 -5.29 3.76 13.65
CA TYR A 71 -6.41 4.69 13.50
C TYR A 71 -7.02 5.11 14.83
N ALA A 72 -7.09 4.21 15.82
CA ALA A 72 -7.53 4.56 17.16
C ALA A 72 -6.59 5.57 17.85
N LYS A 73 -5.27 5.46 17.62
CA LYS A 73 -4.27 6.32 18.28
C LYS A 73 -3.95 7.61 17.52
N LYS A 74 -4.19 7.63 16.20
CA LYS A 74 -3.83 8.73 15.32
C LYS A 74 -5.01 9.11 14.43
N PRO A 75 -6.02 9.82 14.96
CA PRO A 75 -7.21 10.22 14.21
C PRO A 75 -6.89 11.05 12.96
N ASN A 76 -5.76 11.77 12.96
CA ASN A 76 -5.28 12.54 11.81
C ASN A 76 -4.91 11.68 10.58
N LEU A 77 -4.78 10.36 10.73
CA LEU A 77 -4.53 9.44 9.62
C LEU A 77 -5.83 8.88 9.01
N LEU A 78 -7.00 9.19 9.56
CA LEU A 78 -8.28 8.64 9.06
C LEU A 78 -8.62 9.10 7.64
N THR A 79 -8.05 10.21 7.18
CA THR A 79 -8.20 10.70 5.80
C THR A 79 -7.15 10.13 4.84
N GLU A 80 -6.12 9.45 5.36
CA GLU A 80 -5.08 8.87 4.52
C GLU A 80 -5.57 7.58 3.85
N PRO A 81 -5.09 7.29 2.63
CA PRO A 81 -5.30 6.00 2.00
C PRO A 81 -4.80 4.83 2.87
N VAL A 82 -5.64 3.81 3.05
CA VAL A 82 -5.33 2.63 3.87
C VAL A 82 -4.05 1.94 3.42
N TRP A 83 -3.86 1.78 2.11
CA TRP A 83 -2.66 1.13 1.57
C TRP A 83 -1.36 1.84 1.99
N LYS A 84 -1.39 3.16 2.15
CA LYS A 84 -0.21 3.97 2.52
C LYS A 84 0.11 3.76 4.01
N VAL A 85 -0.92 3.74 4.86
CA VAL A 85 -0.77 3.45 6.28
C VAL A 85 -0.31 2.00 6.48
N LEU A 86 -0.91 1.05 5.76
CA LEU A 86 -0.55 -0.37 5.79
C LEU A 86 0.90 -0.58 5.38
N LYS A 87 1.33 -0.03 4.24
CA LYS A 87 2.72 -0.12 3.78
C LYS A 87 3.69 0.44 4.82
N THR A 88 3.34 1.57 5.42
CA THR A 88 4.16 2.18 6.49
C THR A 88 4.31 1.25 7.68
N ASP A 89 3.22 0.63 8.15
CA ASP A 89 3.27 -0.35 9.24
C ASP A 89 4.10 -1.59 8.88
N ILE A 90 3.95 -2.13 7.66
CA ILE A 90 4.75 -3.27 7.18
C ILE A 90 6.25 -2.93 7.19
N ILE A 91 6.61 -1.75 6.69
CA ILE A 91 7.99 -1.26 6.67
C ILE A 91 8.51 -1.03 8.09
N MET A 92 7.72 -0.44 8.99
CA MET A 92 8.11 -0.26 10.39
C MET A 92 8.39 -1.60 11.10
N GLU A 93 7.69 -2.67 10.71
CA GLU A 93 7.92 -4.03 11.22
C GLU A 93 9.02 -4.82 10.50
N TYR A 94 9.76 -4.18 9.59
CA TYR A 94 10.86 -4.76 8.79
C TYR A 94 10.40 -6.00 8.01
N ASP A 95 9.15 -5.96 7.56
CA ASP A 95 8.51 -7.07 6.87
C ASP A 95 8.26 -6.76 5.39
N TRP A 96 8.74 -5.62 4.90
CA TRP A 96 8.77 -5.31 3.48
C TRP A 96 10.10 -5.79 2.91
N ARG A 97 10.21 -7.08 2.58
CA ARG A 97 11.47 -7.66 2.10
C ARG A 97 11.52 -7.73 0.59
N VAL A 98 12.59 -7.23 0.01
CA VAL A 98 12.91 -7.34 -1.42
C VAL A 98 14.27 -8.01 -1.52
N GLU A 99 14.42 -8.96 -2.43
CA GLU A 99 15.68 -9.69 -2.62
C GLU A 99 16.85 -8.72 -2.89
N GLY A 100 17.98 -8.96 -2.22
CA GLY A 100 19.17 -8.12 -2.32
C GLY A 100 19.06 -6.73 -1.66
N LYS A 101 17.93 -6.39 -1.01
CA LYS A 101 17.76 -5.11 -0.31
C LYS A 101 17.66 -5.30 1.20
N ASP A 102 18.38 -4.44 1.93
CA ASP A 102 18.28 -4.37 3.38
C ASP A 102 16.98 -3.67 3.83
N SER A 103 16.30 -4.26 4.82
CA SER A 103 15.05 -3.72 5.36
C SER A 103 15.26 -2.44 6.16
N ASP A 104 16.43 -2.26 6.78
CA ASP A 104 16.78 -1.02 7.49
C ASP A 104 16.91 0.14 6.49
N ALA A 105 17.61 -0.10 5.37
CA ALA A 105 17.73 0.86 4.28
C ALA A 105 16.36 1.22 3.67
N ILE A 106 15.49 0.24 3.41
CA ILE A 106 14.11 0.49 2.94
C ILE A 106 13.33 1.35 3.94
N ALA A 107 13.45 1.06 5.24
CA ALA A 107 12.78 1.84 6.27
C ALA A 107 13.31 3.28 6.33
N LYS A 108 14.62 3.48 6.20
CA LYS A 108 15.24 4.80 6.18
C LYS A 108 14.84 5.62 4.96
N GLU A 109 14.66 4.98 3.80
CA GLU A 109 14.21 5.63 2.56
C GLU A 109 12.73 6.02 2.63
N TRP A 110 11.88 5.15 3.18
CA TRP A 110 10.43 5.37 3.20
C TRP A 110 9.97 6.29 4.32
N LEU A 111 10.57 6.18 5.51
CA LEU A 111 10.16 6.95 6.69
C LEU A 111 10.88 8.30 6.69
N SER A 112 10.22 9.33 7.23
CA SER A 112 10.96 10.54 7.61
C SER A 112 12.00 10.20 8.68
N GLU A 113 13.11 10.94 8.73
CA GLU A 113 14.19 10.74 9.70
C GLU A 113 13.66 10.56 11.13
N LYS A 114 12.80 11.49 11.56
CA LYS A 114 12.14 11.42 12.88
C LYS A 114 11.31 10.15 13.11
N LEU A 115 10.65 9.62 12.07
CA LEU A 115 9.88 8.37 12.20
C LEU A 115 10.80 7.14 12.18
N TYR A 116 11.87 7.19 11.38
CA TYR A 116 12.88 6.15 11.32
C TYR A 116 13.57 5.97 12.69
N ASP A 117 14.06 7.05 13.29
CA ASP A 117 14.76 6.99 14.59
C ASP A 117 13.86 6.43 15.70
N LYS A 118 12.62 6.94 15.78
CA LYS A 118 11.61 6.41 16.72
C LYS A 118 11.33 4.93 16.49
N ASN A 119 11.33 4.48 15.24
CA ASN A 119 11.13 3.08 14.93
C ASN A 119 12.34 2.23 15.37
N LYS A 120 13.58 2.71 15.18
CA LYS A 120 14.79 2.03 15.66
C LYS A 120 14.78 1.86 17.18
N GLU A 121 14.43 2.90 17.92
CA GLU A 121 14.29 2.85 19.38
C GLU A 121 13.26 1.80 19.81
N ARG A 122 12.06 1.83 19.21
CA ARG A 122 11.00 0.85 19.47
C ARG A 122 11.49 -0.58 19.23
N ARG A 123 12.18 -0.83 18.11
CA ARG A 123 12.70 -2.16 17.75
C ARG A 123 13.78 -2.62 18.71
N ALA A 124 14.68 -1.73 19.13
CA ALA A 124 15.71 -2.03 20.13
C ALA A 124 15.11 -2.41 21.49
N GLN A 125 13.97 -1.83 21.88
CA GLN A 125 13.26 -2.20 23.10
C GLN A 125 12.54 -3.55 22.98
N GLN A 126 12.03 -3.89 21.80
CA GLN A 126 11.35 -5.17 21.56
C GLN A 126 12.32 -6.35 21.55
N GLY A 127 13.55 -6.19 21.06
CA GLY A 127 14.56 -7.25 21.05
C GLY A 127 15.20 -7.54 22.41
N LYS A 128 14.89 -6.74 23.45
CA LYS A 128 15.36 -6.94 24.83
C LYS A 128 14.37 -7.73 25.70
N ARG A 129 13.20 -8.08 25.15
CA ARG A 129 12.13 -8.82 25.82
C ARG A 129 12.07 -10.24 25.27
#